data_AF-K6VF63-F1
#
_entry.id   AF-K6VF63-F1
#
_cell.length_a   1.000
_cell.length_b   1.000
_cell.length_c   1.000
_cell.angle_alpha   90.00
_cell.angle_beta   90.00
_cell.angle_gamma   90.00
#
_symmetry.space_group_name_H-M   'P 1'
#
loop_
_entity.id
_entity.type
_entity.pdbx_description
1 polymer ?
#
loop_
_entity_poly.entity_id
_entity_poly.type
_entity_poly.pdbx_seq_one_letter_code
_entity_poly.pdbx_strand_id
1 'polypeptide(L)'
;MALPITTLEAVTLTAVVVLLLAWYLTYTAARLHRLHTRVEGSLAALDAQLVRRAEAAVELSNAQVLDPATSLLLASAASDCLDSAADELTNRDWAEGQLAQREALESDLTVTIRHALAFLDQPQAESQAESRAEPRALSRAPGPATTPAAEEDAVRRLRDAHRRAQLARRFYNDAVSDVQRLRATPMVRTFRLAGHAALPRTVEFDDDA
;
A
#
# COMPACT_ATOMS: atom_id res chain seq x y z
N MET A 1 -3.49 35.18 60.24
CA MET A 1 -2.97 33.86 59.81
C MET A 1 -2.18 34.09 58.52
N ALA A 2 -0.90 34.47 58.64
CA ALA A 2 -0.06 34.72 57.47
C ALA A 2 0.33 33.37 56.87
N LEU A 3 -0.03 33.12 55.62
CA LEU A 3 0.48 31.97 54.89
C LEU A 3 2.00 32.15 54.75
N PRO A 4 2.83 31.17 55.13
CA PRO A 4 4.29 31.30 55.02
C PRO A 4 4.64 31.46 53.53
N ILE A 5 5.58 32.35 53.22
CA ILE A 5 5.99 32.70 51.84
C ILE A 5 6.26 31.44 50.99
N THR A 6 6.77 30.38 51.61
CA THR A 6 6.99 29.05 51.02
C THR A 6 5.74 28.39 50.44
N THR A 7 4.55 28.64 51.02
CA THR A 7 3.29 28.11 50.48
C THR A 7 2.85 28.85 49.21
N LEU A 8 3.07 30.17 49.14
CA LEU A 8 2.80 30.94 47.93
C LEU A 8 3.73 30.48 46.81
N GLU A 9 5.02 30.28 47.11
CA GLU A 9 6.02 29.73 46.19
C GLU A 9 5.65 28.32 45.71
N ALA A 10 5.21 27.44 46.62
CA ALA A 10 4.79 26.09 46.27
C ALA A 10 3.54 26.09 45.36
N VAL A 11 2.56 26.94 45.65
CA VAL A 11 1.34 27.08 44.84
C VAL A 11 1.67 27.63 43.45
N THR A 12 2.52 28.66 43.36
CA THR A 12 2.92 29.21 42.06
C THR A 12 3.71 28.21 41.24
N LEU A 13 4.66 27.48 41.84
CA LEU A 13 5.41 26.42 41.15
C LEU A 13 4.47 25.31 40.66
N THR A 14 3.53 24.88 41.50
CA THR A 14 2.51 23.88 41.13
C THR A 14 1.66 24.37 39.97
N ALA A 15 1.20 25.63 40.00
CA ALA A 15 0.42 26.22 38.91
C ALA A 15 1.22 26.28 37.60
N VAL A 16 2.50 26.67 37.65
CA VAL A 16 3.39 26.67 36.49
C VAL A 16 3.55 25.26 35.92
N VAL A 17 3.79 24.24 36.76
CA VAL A 17 3.89 22.84 36.33
C VAL A 17 2.60 22.37 35.65
N VAL A 18 1.43 22.68 36.22
CA VAL A 18 0.14 22.33 35.64
C VAL A 18 -0.07 23.01 34.29
N LEU A 19 0.29 24.29 34.15
CA LEU A 19 0.20 25.02 32.87
C LEU A 19 1.12 24.42 31.81
N LEU A 20 2.36 24.10 32.16
CA LEU A 20 3.30 23.44 31.26
C LEU A 20 2.80 22.07 30.83
N LEU A 21 2.24 21.29 31.77
CA LEU A 21 1.64 20.00 31.51
C LEU A 21 0.45 20.15 30.53
N ALA A 22 -0.49 21.04 30.82
CA ALA A 22 -1.65 21.29 29.96
C ALA A 22 -1.24 21.72 28.54
N TRP A 23 -0.25 22.61 28.42
CA TRP A 23 0.29 23.02 27.13
C TRP A 23 0.92 21.86 26.37
N TYR A 24 1.75 21.05 27.03
CA TYR A 24 2.39 19.87 26.43
C TYR A 24 1.35 18.81 26.00
N LEU A 25 0.32 18.54 26.81
CA LEU A 25 -0.76 17.63 26.44
C LEU A 25 -1.48 18.12 25.18
N THR A 26 -1.80 19.43 25.14
CA THR A 26 -2.47 20.05 23.98
C THR A 26 -1.63 19.90 22.72
N TYR A 27 -0.32 20.17 22.82
CA TYR A 27 0.62 19.95 21.71
C TYR A 27 0.67 18.49 21.26
N THR A 28 0.75 17.55 22.21
CA THR A 28 0.81 16.11 21.92
C THR A 28 -0.48 15.61 21.26
N ALA A 29 -1.65 16.08 21.71
CA ALA A 29 -2.94 15.77 21.10
C ALA A 29 -3.01 16.24 19.65
N ALA A 30 -2.61 17.49 19.38
CA ALA A 30 -2.57 18.04 18.04
C ALA A 30 -1.59 17.29 17.13
N ARG A 31 -0.42 16.90 17.66
CA ARG A 31 0.55 16.08 16.94
C ARG A 31 -0.02 14.70 16.59
N LEU A 32 -0.71 14.06 17.54
CA LEU A 32 -1.33 12.75 17.34
C LEU A 32 -2.45 12.81 16.29
N HIS A 33 -3.25 13.88 16.27
CA HIS A 33 -4.28 14.08 15.24
C HIS A 33 -3.68 14.18 13.84
N ARG A 34 -2.64 15.01 13.67
CA ARG A 34 -1.93 15.17 12.39
C ARG A 34 -1.32 13.86 11.88
N LEU A 35 -0.83 13.01 12.78
CA LEU A 35 -0.30 11.71 12.40
C LEU A 35 -1.41 10.75 11.95
N HIS A 36 -2.57 10.73 12.61
CA HIS A 36 -3.71 9.92 12.15
C HIS A 36 -4.20 10.37 10.78
N THR A 37 -4.39 11.67 10.55
CA THR A 37 -4.80 12.18 9.23
C THR A 37 -3.77 11.87 8.15
N ARG A 38 -2.48 11.82 8.51
CA ARG A 38 -1.41 11.42 7.59
C ARG A 38 -1.50 9.93 7.25
N VAL A 39 -1.77 9.07 8.23
CA VAL A 39 -1.98 7.63 8.01
C VAL A 39 -3.18 7.42 7.09
N GLU A 40 -4.33 8.04 7.38
CA GLU A 40 -5.53 7.96 6.55
C GLU A 40 -5.26 8.42 5.10
N GLY A 41 -4.56 9.55 4.93
CA GLY A 41 -4.18 10.03 3.60
C GLY A 41 -3.21 9.08 2.87
N SER A 42 -2.25 8.49 3.58
CA SER A 42 -1.32 7.52 2.99
C SER A 42 -1.99 6.18 2.64
N LEU A 43 -3.00 5.77 3.42
CA LEU A 43 -3.80 4.58 3.13
C LEU A 43 -4.59 4.76 1.83
N ALA A 44 -5.32 5.87 1.71
CA ALA A 44 -6.05 6.18 0.49
C ALA A 44 -5.14 6.27 -0.75
N ALA A 45 -3.93 6.80 -0.58
CA ALA A 45 -2.93 6.83 -1.65
C ALA A 45 -2.42 5.42 -2.02
N LEU A 46 -2.18 4.56 -1.02
CA LEU A 46 -1.81 3.16 -1.22
C LEU A 46 -2.91 2.41 -1.98
N ASP A 47 -4.16 2.50 -1.53
CA ASP A 47 -5.31 1.86 -2.17
C ASP A 47 -5.42 2.22 -3.64
N ALA A 48 -5.30 3.51 -3.97
CA ALA A 48 -5.32 3.98 -5.34
C ALA A 48 -4.18 3.39 -6.19
N GLN A 49 -2.97 3.24 -5.63
CA GLN A 49 -1.85 2.63 -6.37
C GLN A 49 -2.00 1.12 -6.54
N LEU A 50 -2.61 0.42 -5.58
CA LEU A 50 -2.86 -1.02 -5.70
C LEU A 50 -3.88 -1.32 -6.80
N VAL A 51 -4.99 -0.57 -6.85
CA VAL A 51 -5.97 -0.67 -7.94
C VAL A 51 -5.34 -0.37 -9.30
N ARG A 52 -4.56 0.72 -9.42
CA ARG A 52 -3.85 1.07 -10.66
C ARG A 52 -2.88 0.00 -11.12
N ARG A 53 -2.24 -0.70 -10.17
CA ARG A 53 -1.34 -1.82 -10.46
C ARG A 53 -2.11 -3.03 -10.99
N ALA A 54 -3.23 -3.38 -10.37
CA ALA A 54 -4.07 -4.48 -10.82
C ALA A 54 -4.66 -4.19 -12.22
N GLU A 55 -5.14 -2.97 -12.47
CA GLU A 55 -5.58 -2.52 -13.80
C GLU A 55 -4.47 -2.68 -14.86
N ALA A 56 -3.25 -2.25 -14.56
CA ALA A 56 -2.11 -2.39 -15.46
C ALA A 56 -1.72 -3.87 -15.70
N ALA A 57 -1.92 -4.74 -14.71
CA ALA A 57 -1.68 -6.17 -14.85
C ALA A 57 -2.70 -6.83 -15.79
N VAL A 58 -3.98 -6.46 -15.69
CA VAL A 58 -5.04 -6.88 -16.64
C VAL A 58 -4.76 -6.33 -18.04
N GLU A 59 -4.28 -5.10 -18.17
CA GLU A 59 -3.88 -4.55 -19.47
C GLU A 59 -2.76 -5.39 -20.09
N LEU A 60 -1.72 -5.75 -19.31
CA LEU A 60 -0.61 -6.57 -19.80
C LEU A 60 -1.05 -8.00 -20.15
N SER A 61 -1.92 -8.63 -19.36
CA SER A 61 -2.39 -10.00 -19.64
C SER A 61 -3.14 -10.09 -20.97
N ASN A 62 -3.78 -9.00 -21.40
CA ASN A 62 -4.48 -8.91 -22.69
C ASN A 62 -3.56 -8.54 -23.86
N ALA A 63 -2.34 -8.07 -23.62
CA ALA A 63 -1.41 -7.61 -24.66
C ALA A 63 -0.75 -8.74 -25.47
N GLN A 64 -0.94 -10.01 -25.07
CA GLN A 64 -0.37 -11.21 -25.72
C GLN A 64 1.18 -11.29 -25.76
N VAL A 65 1.86 -10.58 -24.86
CA VAL A 65 3.34 -10.57 -24.75
C VAL A 65 3.86 -11.73 -23.90
N LEU A 66 3.02 -12.22 -22.97
CA LEU A 66 3.34 -13.32 -22.07
C LEU A 66 2.91 -14.67 -22.68
N ASP A 67 3.45 -15.76 -22.17
CA ASP A 67 2.92 -17.09 -22.51
C ASP A 67 1.46 -17.25 -21.97
N PRO A 68 0.67 -18.18 -22.53
CA PRO A 68 -0.73 -18.33 -22.14
C PRO A 68 -0.95 -18.66 -20.67
N ALA A 69 -0.04 -19.40 -20.02
CA ALA A 69 -0.18 -19.76 -18.62
C ALA A 69 0.07 -18.55 -17.73
N THR A 70 1.17 -17.82 -17.94
CA THR A 70 1.48 -16.59 -17.19
C THR A 70 0.42 -15.51 -17.41
N SER A 71 -0.11 -15.38 -18.63
CA SER A 71 -1.20 -14.43 -18.94
C SER A 71 -2.46 -14.72 -18.12
N LEU A 72 -2.86 -15.99 -18.01
CA LEU A 72 -4.05 -16.41 -17.26
C LEU A 72 -3.86 -16.23 -15.76
N LEU A 73 -2.69 -16.58 -15.22
CA LEU A 73 -2.36 -16.37 -13.80
C LEU A 73 -2.39 -14.87 -13.45
N LEU A 74 -1.77 -14.04 -14.28
CA LEU A 74 -1.73 -12.59 -14.07
C LEU A 74 -3.14 -11.98 -14.14
N ALA A 75 -3.96 -12.41 -15.10
CA ALA A 75 -5.33 -11.94 -15.24
C ALA A 75 -6.21 -12.35 -14.03
N SER A 76 -6.08 -13.60 -13.55
CA SER A 76 -6.83 -14.11 -12.40
C SER A 76 -6.49 -13.33 -11.13
N ALA A 77 -5.20 -13.29 -10.76
CA ALA A 77 -4.76 -12.61 -9.54
C ALA A 77 -5.11 -11.11 -9.57
N ALA A 78 -4.99 -10.46 -10.73
CA ALA A 78 -5.36 -9.06 -10.85
C ALA A 78 -6.87 -8.83 -10.76
N SER A 79 -7.69 -9.73 -11.31
CA SER A 79 -9.14 -9.64 -11.21
C SER A 79 -9.62 -9.88 -9.77
N ASP A 80 -9.03 -10.85 -9.06
CA ASP A 80 -9.35 -11.11 -7.65
C ASP A 80 -9.06 -9.87 -6.77
N CYS A 81 -7.95 -9.15 -7.02
CA CYS A 81 -7.66 -7.88 -6.36
C CYS A 81 -8.69 -6.78 -6.69
N LEU A 82 -9.09 -6.66 -7.95
CA LEU A 82 -10.07 -5.64 -8.38
C LEU A 82 -11.47 -5.92 -7.83
N ASP A 83 -11.88 -7.18 -7.81
CA ASP A 83 -13.17 -7.61 -7.25
C ASP A 83 -13.20 -7.34 -5.74
N SER A 84 -12.11 -7.67 -5.02
CA SER A 84 -11.99 -7.34 -3.60
C SER A 84 -12.04 -5.83 -3.34
N ALA A 85 -11.43 -5.01 -4.21
CA ALA A 85 -11.47 -3.54 -4.08
C ALA A 85 -12.86 -2.97 -4.41
N ALA A 86 -13.61 -3.58 -5.33
CA ALA A 86 -14.97 -3.18 -5.66
C ALA A 86 -15.96 -3.53 -4.53
N ASP A 87 -15.79 -4.70 -3.91
CA ASP A 87 -16.53 -5.10 -2.71
C ASP A 87 -16.29 -4.10 -1.56
N GLU A 88 -15.08 -3.55 -1.45
CA GLU A 88 -14.70 -2.58 -0.43
C GLU A 88 -15.47 -1.25 -0.48
N LEU A 89 -15.73 -0.77 -1.69
CA LEU A 89 -16.53 0.43 -1.90
C LEU A 89 -18.02 0.22 -1.59
N THR A 90 -18.50 -1.02 -1.72
CA THR A 90 -19.92 -1.34 -1.66
C THR A 90 -20.38 -1.66 -0.24
N ASN A 91 -19.56 -2.37 0.54
CA ASN A 91 -19.90 -2.77 1.89
C ASN A 91 -19.11 -1.92 2.89
N ARG A 92 -19.76 -1.14 3.75
CA ARG A 92 -19.10 -0.12 4.61
C ARG A 92 -18.90 -0.56 6.06
N ASP A 93 -19.36 -1.77 6.42
CA ASP A 93 -19.18 -2.39 7.73
C ASP A 93 -17.97 -3.33 7.71
N TRP A 94 -16.79 -2.79 8.02
CA TRP A 94 -15.52 -3.51 7.92
C TRP A 94 -15.13 -4.20 9.23
N ALA A 95 -14.86 -5.50 9.13
CA ALA A 95 -14.23 -6.30 10.17
C ALA A 95 -12.74 -6.53 9.85
N GLU A 96 -11.91 -6.66 10.88
CA GLU A 96 -10.45 -6.85 10.80
C GLU A 96 -10.02 -8.09 9.99
N GLY A 97 -10.93 -9.04 9.71
CA GLY A 97 -10.67 -10.21 8.87
C GLY A 97 -10.53 -9.92 7.37
N GLN A 98 -11.08 -8.80 6.86
CA GLN A 98 -11.01 -8.48 5.42
C GLN A 98 -9.66 -7.88 5.01
N LEU A 99 -8.93 -7.24 5.93
CA LEU A 99 -7.56 -6.77 5.68
C LEU A 99 -6.60 -7.91 5.38
N ALA A 100 -6.68 -9.00 6.16
CA ALA A 100 -5.84 -10.18 5.94
C ALA A 100 -6.15 -10.87 4.60
N GLN A 101 -7.42 -10.91 4.20
CA GLN A 101 -7.82 -11.44 2.90
C GLN A 101 -7.25 -10.59 1.76
N ARG A 102 -7.36 -9.27 1.86
CA ARG A 102 -6.82 -8.35 0.86
C ARG A 102 -5.29 -8.43 0.77
N GLU A 103 -4.60 -8.52 1.90
CA GLU A 103 -3.14 -8.69 1.97
C GLU A 103 -2.68 -9.98 1.25
N ALA A 104 -3.43 -11.08 1.39
CA ALA A 104 -3.16 -12.33 0.69
C ALA A 104 -3.32 -12.20 -0.84
N LEU A 105 -4.40 -11.56 -1.30
CA LEU A 105 -4.62 -11.31 -2.73
C LEU A 105 -3.55 -10.40 -3.33
N GLU A 106 -3.22 -9.30 -2.66
CA GLU A 106 -2.18 -8.36 -3.11
C GLU A 106 -0.79 -9.01 -3.16
N SER A 107 -0.51 -9.95 -2.24
CA SER A 107 0.71 -10.76 -2.23
C SER A 107 0.77 -11.73 -3.42
N ASP A 108 -0.33 -12.44 -3.71
CA ASP A 108 -0.43 -13.33 -4.87
C ASP A 108 -0.22 -12.59 -6.20
N LEU A 109 -0.83 -11.40 -6.32
CA LEU A 109 -0.61 -10.52 -7.48
C LEU A 109 0.85 -10.05 -7.57
N THR A 110 1.50 -9.72 -6.45
CA THR A 110 2.93 -9.33 -6.47
C THR A 110 3.81 -10.48 -6.95
N VAL A 111 3.60 -11.70 -6.45
CA VAL A 111 4.33 -12.89 -6.89
C VAL A 111 4.15 -13.09 -8.40
N THR A 112 2.91 -12.99 -8.88
CA THR A 112 2.60 -13.19 -10.30
C THR A 112 3.19 -12.10 -11.20
N ILE A 113 3.16 -10.83 -10.78
CA ILE A 113 3.82 -9.73 -11.50
C ILE A 113 5.33 -9.97 -11.56
N ARG A 114 5.96 -10.41 -10.47
CA ARG A 114 7.39 -10.71 -10.45
C ARG A 114 7.74 -11.83 -11.44
N HIS A 115 6.95 -12.89 -11.49
CA HIS A 115 7.12 -13.95 -12.49
C HIS A 115 6.93 -13.46 -13.93
N ALA A 116 5.89 -12.65 -14.18
CA ALA A 116 5.63 -12.07 -15.49
C ALA A 116 6.77 -11.14 -15.95
N LEU A 117 7.25 -10.26 -15.07
CA LEU A 117 8.39 -9.38 -15.37
C LEU A 117 9.68 -10.17 -15.59
N ALA A 118 9.93 -11.20 -14.79
CA ALA A 118 11.08 -12.09 -14.97
C ALA A 118 11.03 -12.83 -16.31
N PHE A 119 9.86 -13.27 -16.76
CA PHE A 119 9.68 -13.84 -18.10
C PHE A 119 10.02 -12.82 -19.21
N LEU A 120 9.56 -11.58 -19.07
CA LEU A 120 9.79 -10.51 -20.05
C LEU A 120 11.24 -10.01 -20.09
N ASP A 121 11.95 -10.09 -18.96
CA ASP A 121 13.35 -9.68 -18.85
C ASP A 121 14.30 -10.76 -19.41
N GLN A 122 13.82 -11.96 -19.74
CA GLN A 122 14.64 -12.98 -20.39
C GLN A 122 15.04 -12.51 -21.80
N PRO A 123 16.33 -12.61 -22.18
CA PRO A 123 16.81 -12.27 -23.51
C PRO A 123 16.36 -13.33 -24.55
N GLN A 124 15.06 -13.40 -24.83
CA GLN A 124 14.49 -14.30 -25.83
C GLN A 124 14.52 -13.70 -27.25
N ALA A 125 14.85 -12.42 -27.38
CA ALA A 125 14.81 -11.68 -28.65
C ALA A 125 15.85 -12.16 -29.68
N GLU A 126 17.01 -12.65 -29.26
CA GLU A 126 18.05 -13.10 -30.19
C GLU A 126 17.83 -14.56 -30.65
N SER A 127 17.38 -15.45 -29.76
CA SER A 127 17.21 -16.88 -30.10
C SER A 127 15.89 -17.19 -30.80
N GLN A 128 14.82 -16.41 -30.58
CA GLN A 128 13.54 -16.64 -31.26
C GLN A 128 13.53 -16.10 -32.69
N ALA A 129 14.27 -15.02 -33.00
CA ALA A 129 14.41 -14.51 -34.36
C ALA A 129 15.04 -15.55 -35.32
N GLU A 130 16.01 -16.33 -34.83
CA GLU A 130 16.62 -17.45 -35.56
C GLU A 130 15.62 -18.61 -35.78
N SER A 131 14.77 -18.92 -34.78
CA SER A 131 13.75 -20.00 -34.88
C SER A 131 12.44 -19.60 -35.60
N ARG A 132 12.13 -18.30 -35.71
CA ARG A 132 10.90 -17.76 -36.33
C ARG A 132 10.96 -17.73 -37.86
N ALA A 133 12.13 -18.02 -38.43
CA ALA A 133 12.30 -18.24 -39.86
C ALA A 133 11.66 -19.56 -40.36
N GLU A 134 11.19 -20.45 -39.47
CA GLU A 134 10.32 -21.56 -39.86
C GLU A 134 8.85 -21.14 -39.92
N PRO A 135 8.16 -21.30 -41.07
CA PRO A 135 6.83 -20.74 -41.30
C PRO A 135 5.76 -21.56 -40.57
N ARG A 136 5.40 -21.14 -39.34
CA ARG A 136 4.16 -21.54 -38.65
C ARG A 136 2.96 -20.80 -39.24
N ALA A 137 2.62 -21.13 -40.48
CA ALA A 137 1.34 -20.82 -41.07
C ALA A 137 0.37 -21.97 -40.75
N LEU A 138 -0.39 -21.89 -39.65
CA LEU A 138 -1.72 -22.48 -39.50
C LEU A 138 -2.24 -22.24 -38.06
N SER A 139 -3.37 -21.53 -37.99
CA SER A 139 -4.23 -21.33 -36.81
C SER A 139 -3.77 -20.30 -35.76
N ARG A 140 -3.81 -19.01 -36.12
CA ARG A 140 -4.04 -17.93 -35.13
C ARG A 140 -5.12 -17.02 -35.70
N ALA A 141 -6.28 -16.98 -35.05
CA ALA A 141 -7.32 -16.02 -35.38
C ALA A 141 -6.75 -14.60 -35.24
N PRO A 142 -6.94 -13.69 -36.22
CA PRO A 142 -6.51 -12.31 -36.09
C PRO A 142 -7.30 -11.61 -34.96
N GLY A 143 -6.74 -11.57 -33.76
CA GLY A 143 -7.06 -10.54 -32.79
C GLY A 143 -6.62 -9.18 -33.33
N PRO A 144 -7.13 -8.05 -32.78
CA PRO A 144 -6.66 -6.72 -33.18
C PRO A 144 -5.13 -6.72 -33.05
N ALA A 145 -4.43 -6.40 -34.14
CA ALA A 145 -2.97 -6.44 -34.15
C ALA A 145 -2.43 -5.48 -33.09
N THR A 146 -2.03 -6.01 -31.93
CA THR A 146 -1.28 -5.27 -30.94
C THR A 146 0.00 -4.83 -31.63
N THR A 147 0.22 -3.52 -31.73
CA THR A 147 1.48 -3.02 -32.29
C THR A 147 2.59 -3.29 -31.27
N PRO A 148 3.84 -3.54 -31.70
CA PRO A 148 4.96 -3.74 -30.78
C PRO A 148 5.13 -2.54 -29.82
N ALA A 149 4.76 -1.33 -30.27
CA ALA A 149 4.72 -0.15 -29.41
C ALA A 149 3.67 -0.25 -28.28
N ALA A 150 2.49 -0.80 -28.56
CA ALA A 150 1.45 -0.99 -27.53
C ALA A 150 1.85 -2.05 -26.50
N GLU A 151 2.57 -3.10 -26.93
CA GLU A 151 3.13 -4.13 -26.06
C GLU A 151 4.15 -3.54 -25.08
N GLU A 152 5.15 -2.80 -25.59
CA GLU A 152 6.16 -2.12 -24.78
C GLU A 152 5.54 -1.11 -23.80
N ASP A 153 4.50 -0.39 -24.24
CA ASP A 153 3.76 0.55 -23.42
C ASP A 153 3.03 -0.13 -22.24
N ALA A 154 2.40 -1.28 -22.48
CA ALA A 154 1.72 -2.05 -21.42
C ALA A 154 2.72 -2.54 -20.36
N VAL A 155 3.87 -3.07 -20.80
CA VAL A 155 4.94 -3.50 -19.89
C VAL A 155 5.47 -2.32 -19.07
N ARG A 156 5.70 -1.16 -19.70
CA ARG A 156 6.17 0.06 -19.01
C ARG A 156 5.17 0.51 -17.94
N ARG A 157 3.87 0.53 -18.27
CA ARG A 157 2.81 0.91 -17.32
C ARG A 157 2.75 -0.02 -16.12
N LEU A 158 2.86 -1.34 -16.32
CA LEU A 158 2.87 -2.29 -15.21
C LEU A 158 4.09 -2.07 -14.29
N ARG A 159 5.30 -1.92 -14.87
CA ARG A 159 6.51 -1.66 -14.08
C ARG A 159 6.39 -0.37 -13.26
N ASP A 160 5.87 0.70 -13.86
CA ASP A 160 5.66 1.97 -13.18
C ASP A 160 4.62 1.87 -12.06
N ALA A 161 3.48 1.22 -12.31
CA ALA A 161 2.43 1.03 -11.32
C ALA A 161 2.91 0.14 -10.15
N HIS A 162 3.63 -0.93 -10.44
CA HIS A 162 4.21 -1.81 -9.42
C HIS A 162 5.20 -1.07 -8.51
N ARG A 163 6.11 -0.26 -9.08
CA ARG A 163 7.05 0.57 -8.30
C ARG A 163 6.31 1.60 -7.44
N ARG A 164 5.29 2.27 -7.97
CA ARG A 164 4.50 3.26 -7.21
C ARG A 164 3.74 2.62 -6.05
N ALA A 165 3.20 1.41 -6.24
CA ALA A 165 2.55 0.66 -5.16
C ALA A 165 3.54 0.32 -4.03
N GLN A 166 4.75 -0.15 -4.37
CA GLN A 166 5.81 -0.41 -3.36
C GLN A 166 6.19 0.85 -2.57
N LEU A 167 6.35 1.99 -3.25
CA LEU A 167 6.64 3.27 -2.59
C LEU A 167 5.48 3.71 -1.69
N ALA A 168 4.24 3.58 -2.15
CA ALA A 168 3.07 3.93 -1.36
C ALA A 168 2.96 3.06 -0.09
N ARG A 169 3.25 1.75 -0.19
CA ARG A 169 3.26 0.84 0.97
C ARG A 169 4.28 1.28 1.99
N ARG A 170 5.50 1.62 1.56
CA ARG A 170 6.56 2.13 2.45
C ARG A 170 6.13 3.42 3.16
N PHE A 171 5.56 4.39 2.44
CA PHE A 171 5.07 5.63 3.04
C PHE A 171 3.93 5.40 4.04
N TYR A 172 3.02 4.47 3.76
CA TYR A 172 1.98 4.06 4.70
C TYR A 172 2.59 3.43 5.96
N ASN A 173 3.49 2.45 5.81
CA ASN A 173 4.13 1.76 6.93
C ASN A 173 4.97 2.73 7.81
N ASP A 174 5.62 3.72 7.20
CA ASP A 174 6.32 4.79 7.93
C ASP A 174 5.35 5.64 8.76
N ALA A 175 4.21 6.04 8.17
CA ALA A 175 3.19 6.81 8.86
C ALA A 175 2.56 6.02 10.03
N VAL A 176 2.29 4.72 9.83
CA VAL A 176 1.82 3.81 10.88
C VAL A 176 2.85 3.73 12.01
N SER A 177 4.12 3.53 11.67
CA SER A 177 5.22 3.46 12.64
C SER A 177 5.35 4.75 13.45
N ASP A 178 5.18 5.92 12.84
CA ASP A 178 5.17 7.22 13.53
C ASP A 178 4.04 7.32 14.57
N VAL A 179 2.84 6.86 14.23
CA VAL A 179 1.70 6.79 15.16
C VAL A 179 1.99 5.83 16.31
N GLN A 180 2.45 4.62 16.01
CA GLN A 180 2.76 3.59 17.01
C GLN A 180 3.83 4.09 17.99
N ARG A 181 4.92 4.70 17.49
CA ARG A 181 5.98 5.31 18.31
C ARG A 181 5.46 6.39 19.24
N LEU A 182 4.60 7.29 18.74
CA LEU A 182 4.02 8.34 19.58
C LEU A 182 3.06 7.76 20.63
N ARG A 183 2.21 6.80 20.26
CA ARG A 183 1.25 6.14 21.17
C ARG A 183 1.92 5.30 22.25
N ALA A 184 3.12 4.79 22.00
CA ALA A 184 3.92 4.05 22.98
C ALA A 184 4.52 4.95 24.09
N THR A 185 4.53 6.27 23.93
CA THR A 185 5.08 7.18 24.95
C THR A 185 4.24 7.14 26.24
N PRO A 186 4.88 7.18 27.44
CA PRO A 186 4.18 7.00 28.71
C PRO A 186 3.11 8.06 28.93
N MET A 187 3.34 9.28 28.45
CA MET A 187 2.42 10.39 28.61
C MET A 187 1.13 10.20 27.81
N VAL A 188 1.23 9.72 26.55
CA VAL A 188 0.04 9.40 25.73
C VAL A 188 -0.77 8.27 26.36
N ARG A 189 -0.08 7.27 26.93
CA ARG A 189 -0.72 6.13 27.59
C ARG A 189 -1.39 6.51 28.92
N THR A 190 -0.70 7.25 29.78
CA THR A 190 -1.21 7.66 31.10
C THR A 190 -2.40 8.60 30.96
N PHE A 191 -2.35 9.55 30.03
CA PHE A 191 -3.46 10.50 29.80
C PHE A 191 -4.50 10.02 28.78
N ARG A 192 -4.40 8.77 28.29
CA ARG A 192 -5.33 8.16 27.31
C ARG A 192 -5.64 9.06 26.11
N LEU A 193 -4.64 9.80 25.64
CA LEU A 193 -4.77 10.82 24.59
C LEU A 193 -5.21 10.26 23.23
N ALA A 194 -4.99 8.96 22.98
CA ALA A 194 -5.42 8.27 21.75
C ALA A 194 -6.89 7.78 21.79
N GLY A 195 -7.57 7.89 22.92
CA GLY A 195 -8.93 7.38 23.09
C GLY A 195 -9.05 5.88 22.79
N HIS A 196 -10.14 5.49 22.12
CA HIS A 196 -10.47 4.12 21.72
C HIS A 196 -10.11 3.82 20.25
N ALA A 197 -9.36 4.69 19.58
CA ALA A 197 -8.97 4.46 18.20
C ALA A 197 -8.09 3.19 18.11
N ALA A 198 -8.46 2.27 17.22
CA ALA A 198 -7.67 1.08 16.93
C ALA A 198 -6.22 1.47 16.58
N LEU A 199 -5.25 0.61 16.93
CA LEU A 199 -3.86 0.86 16.54
C LEU A 199 -3.72 0.54 15.05
N PRO A 200 -3.27 1.48 14.20
CA PRO A 200 -3.04 1.17 12.80
C PRO A 200 -1.96 0.08 12.69
N ARG A 201 -2.13 -0.84 11.74
CA ARG A 201 -1.23 -1.95 11.49
C ARG A 201 -0.50 -1.73 10.16
N THR A 202 0.75 -2.20 10.08
CA THR A 202 1.51 -2.17 8.83
C THR A 202 0.94 -3.22 7.87
N VAL A 203 1.13 -2.98 6.57
CA VAL A 203 0.77 -3.93 5.51
C VAL A 203 2.05 -4.52 4.93
N GLU A 204 2.11 -5.84 4.80
CA GLU A 204 3.23 -6.57 4.23
C GLU A 204 2.76 -7.33 2.98
N PHE A 205 3.56 -7.34 1.90
CA PHE A 205 3.28 -8.24 0.77
C PHE A 205 4.50 -9.12 0.54
N ASP A 206 4.30 -10.25 -0.12
CA ASP A 206 5.36 -11.22 -0.42
C ASP A 206 6.32 -10.71 -1.53
N ASP A 207 7.09 -9.67 -1.21
CA ASP A 207 8.06 -9.02 -2.10
C ASP A 207 9.49 -9.53 -1.88
N ASP A 208 9.78 -10.18 -0.73
CA ASP A 208 11.12 -10.44 -0.18
C ASP A 208 11.58 -11.93 -0.25
N ALA A 209 11.01 -12.73 -1.16
CA ALA A 209 11.48 -14.09 -1.47
C ALA A 209 12.29 -14.16 -2.78
#